data_AF-A0AAE0R6I4-F1
#
_entry.id   AF-A0AAE0R6I4-F1
#
_cell.length_a   1.000
_cell.length_b   1.000
_cell.length_c   1.000
_cell.angle_alpha   90.00
_cell.angle_beta   90.00
_cell.angle_gamma   90.00
#
_symmetry.space_group_name_H-M   'P 1'
#
loop_
_entity.id
_entity.type
_entity.pdbx_description
1 polymer ?
#
loop_
_entity_poly.entity_id
_entity_poly.type
_entity_poly.pdbx_seq_one_letter_code
_entity_poly.pdbx_strand_id
1 'polypeptide(L)'
;MDKTKELSKDTRNKIVDLHQAGKTESAIGPGRLAVINGTMNSAVYQKILKENVQPSVCDLKLKQTWVLQQDNDPKHTSKSTSEWLKKNKMKTLEWT
;
A
#
# COMPACT_ATOMS: atom_id res chain seq x y z
N MET A 1 24.71 -10.87 -4.22
CA MET A 1 25.19 -9.88 -3.22
C MET A 1 24.30 -8.67 -3.36
N ASP A 2 23.12 -8.74 -2.74
CA ASP A 2 22.13 -7.67 -2.83
C ASP A 2 22.56 -6.48 -1.98
N LYS A 3 22.87 -5.39 -2.67
CA LYS A 3 23.19 -4.12 -2.04
C LYS A 3 21.88 -3.45 -1.68
N THR A 4 21.40 -3.65 -0.45
CA THR A 4 20.25 -2.92 0.09
C THR A 4 20.61 -1.43 0.10
N LYS A 5 20.11 -0.67 -0.88
CA LYS A 5 20.22 0.79 -0.88
C LYS A 5 19.31 1.30 0.22
N GLU A 6 19.92 1.86 1.24
CA GLU A 6 19.21 2.52 2.32
C GLU A 6 18.48 3.76 1.77
N LEU A 7 17.15 3.73 1.75
CA LEU A 7 16.34 4.85 1.28
C LEU A 7 16.49 6.05 2.21
N SER A 8 16.55 7.26 1.65
CA SER A 8 16.55 8.50 2.43
C SER A 8 15.35 8.53 3.39
N LYS A 9 15.53 9.14 4.57
CA LYS A 9 14.45 9.36 5.55
C LYS A 9 13.23 10.05 4.91
N ASP A 10 13.48 10.97 3.96
CA ASP A 10 12.42 11.65 3.22
C ASP A 10 11.66 10.74 2.25
N THR A 11 12.30 9.68 1.76
CA THR A 11 11.67 8.68 0.90
C THR A 11 10.91 7.65 1.76
N ARG A 12 11.46 7.27 2.91
CA ARG A 12 10.80 6.40 3.90
C ARG A 12 9.50 7.03 4.43
N ASN A 13 9.49 8.34 4.66
CA ASN A 13 8.30 9.09 5.10
C ASN A 13 7.17 9.17 4.05
N LYS A 14 7.39 8.69 2.82
CA LYS A 14 6.41 8.76 1.72
C LYS A 14 5.82 7.40 1.35
N ILE A 15 6.31 6.31 1.94
CA ILE A 15 5.89 4.96 1.60
C ILE A 15 4.83 4.49 2.61
N VAL A 16 3.76 3.88 2.10
CA VAL A 16 2.81 3.10 2.89
C VAL A 16 3.00 1.64 2.55
N ASP A 17 3.41 0.85 3.54
CA ASP A 17 3.59 -0.60 3.40
C ASP A 17 2.28 -1.33 3.74
N LEU A 18 1.93 -2.31 2.91
CA LEU A 18 0.83 -3.24 3.16
C LEU A 18 1.36 -4.67 3.23
N HIS A 19 1.50 -5.20 4.45
CA HIS A 19 1.86 -6.61 4.64
C HIS A 19 0.60 -7.50 4.56
N GLN A 20 0.79 -8.80 4.29
CA GLN A 20 -0.21 -9.84 4.01
C GLN A 20 -1.46 -9.88 4.93
N ALA A 21 -1.44 -9.16 6.06
CA ALA A 21 -2.50 -9.07 7.07
C ALA A 21 -3.34 -7.76 7.01
N GLY A 22 -3.40 -7.03 5.89
CA GLY A 22 -4.25 -5.83 5.79
C GLY A 22 -3.80 -4.68 6.70
N LYS A 23 -2.51 -4.64 7.07
CA LYS A 23 -1.92 -3.63 7.94
C LYS A 23 -1.28 -2.53 7.10
N THR A 24 -1.62 -1.26 7.35
CA THR A 24 -0.93 -0.13 6.75
C THR A 24 0.14 0.42 7.70
N GLU A 25 1.35 0.62 7.22
CA GLU A 25 2.45 1.20 8.00
C GLU A 25 3.12 2.34 7.24
N SER A 26 3.54 3.38 7.95
CA SER A 26 4.35 4.46 7.41
C SER A 26 5.40 4.87 8.44
N ALA A 27 6.46 5.56 8.01
CA ALA A 27 7.46 6.08 8.94
C ALA A 27 6.91 7.15 9.91
N ILE A 28 5.72 7.71 9.65
CA ILE A 28 5.01 8.59 10.60
C ILE A 28 4.37 7.78 11.74
N GLY A 29 3.96 6.54 11.47
CA GLY A 29 3.28 5.68 12.43
C GLY A 29 2.44 4.59 11.77
N PRO A 30 1.87 3.68 12.57
CA PRO A 30 0.95 2.66 12.07
C PRO A 30 -0.34 3.32 11.58
N GLY A 31 -0.86 2.85 10.46
CA GLY A 31 -2.19 3.16 10.01
C GLY A 31 -3.20 2.11 10.45
N ARG A 32 -4.34 2.07 9.77
CA ARG A 32 -5.45 1.17 10.08
C ARG A 32 -5.11 -0.29 9.74
N LEU A 33 -5.65 -1.20 10.54
CA LEU A 33 -5.52 -2.63 10.39
C LEU A 33 -6.87 -3.23 9.96
N ALA A 34 -6.85 -4.09 8.96
CA ALA A 34 -8.02 -4.85 8.51
C ALA A 34 -7.82 -6.36 8.75
N VAL A 35 -8.75 -6.97 9.50
CA VAL A 35 -8.81 -8.42 9.62
C VAL A 35 -9.61 -8.99 8.44
N ILE A 36 -9.05 -10.01 7.81
CA ILE A 36 -9.64 -10.65 6.63
C ILE A 36 -10.05 -12.06 7.00
N ASN A 37 -11.35 -12.33 6.90
CA ASN A 37 -11.87 -13.67 7.09
C ASN A 37 -11.85 -14.40 5.75
N GLY A 38 -11.03 -15.44 5.66
CA GLY A 38 -10.86 -16.26 4.46
C GLY A 38 -9.82 -15.73 3.47
N THR A 39 -9.82 -16.28 2.26
CA THR A 39 -8.81 -15.97 1.24
C THR A 39 -9.05 -14.61 0.61
N MET A 40 -8.05 -13.73 0.67
CA MET A 40 -8.08 -12.43 0.01
C MET A 40 -7.99 -12.60 -1.52
N ASN A 41 -9.00 -12.11 -2.24
CA ASN A 41 -8.95 -11.95 -3.70
C ASN A 41 -8.77 -10.46 -4.08
N SER A 42 -8.65 -10.15 -5.38
CA SER A 42 -8.44 -8.77 -5.83
C SER A 42 -9.56 -7.80 -5.43
N ALA A 43 -10.82 -8.24 -5.40
CA ALA A 43 -11.94 -7.37 -5.01
C ALA A 43 -11.89 -7.04 -3.50
N VAL A 44 -11.59 -8.03 -2.67
CA VAL A 44 -11.38 -7.85 -1.22
C VAL A 44 -10.18 -6.93 -0.98
N TYR A 45 -9.10 -7.12 -1.73
CA TYR A 45 -7.92 -6.25 -1.65
C TYR A 45 -8.25 -4.79 -1.98
N GLN A 46 -8.95 -4.52 -3.09
CA GLN A 46 -9.39 -3.16 -3.45
C GLN A 46 -10.27 -2.53 -2.37
N LYS A 47 -11.16 -3.31 -1.75
CA LYS A 47 -11.98 -2.86 -0.62
C LYS A 47 -11.11 -2.45 0.57
N ILE A 48 -10.11 -3.26 0.93
CA ILE A 48 -9.17 -2.95 2.03
C ILE A 48 -8.40 -1.67 1.74
N LEU A 49 -7.89 -1.49 0.52
CA LEU A 49 -7.20 -0.26 0.12
C LEU A 49 -8.09 0.97 0.32
N LYS A 50 -9.36 0.88 -0.08
CA LYS A 50 -10.31 1.98 0.07
C LYS A 50 -10.65 2.27 1.52
N GLU A 51 -10.91 1.25 2.33
CA GLU A 51 -11.42 1.40 3.69
C GLU A 51 -10.31 1.67 4.72
N ASN A 52 -9.07 1.32 4.40
CA ASN A 52 -7.95 1.40 5.34
C ASN A 52 -6.83 2.31 4.86
N VAL A 53 -6.30 2.12 3.65
CA VAL A 53 -5.16 2.92 3.15
C VAL A 53 -5.55 4.38 2.97
N GLN A 54 -6.65 4.66 2.25
CA GLN A 54 -7.06 6.05 2.01
C GLN A 54 -7.33 6.82 3.31
N PRO A 55 -8.07 6.29 4.29
CA PRO A 55 -8.22 6.97 5.58
C PRO A 55 -6.91 7.07 6.36
N SER A 56 -6.04 6.05 6.33
CA SER A 56 -4.74 6.10 7.01
C SER A 56 -3.85 7.23 6.47
N VAL A 57 -3.85 7.45 5.16
CA VAL A 57 -3.13 8.58 4.52
C VAL A 57 -3.61 9.91 5.08
N CYS A 58 -4.92 10.08 5.26
CA CYS A 58 -5.51 11.27 5.86
C CYS A 58 -5.19 11.39 7.36
N ASP A 59 -5.38 10.32 8.13
CA ASP A 59 -5.18 10.26 9.58
C ASP A 59 -3.70 10.56 9.94
N LEU A 60 -2.77 10.00 9.17
CA LEU A 60 -1.32 10.20 9.32
C LEU A 60 -0.82 11.50 8.67
N LYS A 61 -1.71 12.28 8.03
CA LYS A 61 -1.39 13.54 7.32
C LYS A 61 -0.23 13.38 6.34
N LEU A 62 -0.22 12.28 5.60
CA LEU A 62 0.81 12.01 4.60
C LEU A 62 0.73 13.05 3.48
N LYS A 63 1.91 13.39 2.94
CA LYS A 63 2.00 14.33 1.82
C LYS A 63 1.26 13.76 0.60
N GLN A 64 0.75 14.65 -0.25
CA GLN A 64 0.09 14.29 -1.53
C GLN A 64 0.96 13.43 -2.47
N THR A 65 2.27 13.36 -2.21
CA THR A 65 3.26 12.59 -2.98
C THR A 65 3.54 11.19 -2.44
N TRP A 66 2.67 10.66 -1.56
CA TRP A 66 2.79 9.30 -1.05
C TRP A 66 2.72 8.24 -2.16
N VAL A 67 3.35 7.09 -1.90
CA VAL A 67 3.41 5.95 -2.81
C VAL A 67 3.04 4.68 -2.04
N LEU A 68 2.17 3.86 -2.63
CA LEU A 68 1.78 2.56 -2.11
C LEU A 68 2.86 1.51 -2.44
N GLN A 69 3.36 0.84 -1.42
CA GLN A 69 4.22 -0.33 -1.57
C GLN A 69 3.40 -1.59 -1.27
N GLN A 70 3.39 -2.52 -2.23
CA GLN A 70 2.72 -3.81 -2.16
C GLN A 70 3.63 -4.87 -2.78
N ASP A 71 3.56 -6.13 -2.34
CA ASP A 71 4.30 -7.21 -2.98
C ASP A 71 3.75 -7.54 -4.39
N ASN A 72 4.49 -8.38 -5.13
CA ASN A 72 4.13 -8.81 -6.49
C ASN A 72 3.11 -9.97 -6.53
N ASP A 73 2.36 -10.21 -5.45
CA ASP A 73 1.36 -11.27 -5.44
C ASP A 73 0.32 -11.04 -6.57
N PRO A 74 -0.07 -12.11 -7.31
CA PRO A 74 -1.00 -12.00 -8.43
C PRO A 74 -2.29 -11.23 -8.13
N LYS A 75 -2.78 -11.22 -6.87
CA LYS A 75 -3.99 -10.47 -6.52
C LYS A 75 -3.76 -8.95 -6.43
N HIS A 76 -2.54 -8.52 -6.11
CA HIS A 76 -2.13 -7.11 -6.00
C HIS A 76 -1.73 -6.53 -7.37
N THR A 77 -1.13 -7.36 -8.22
CA THR A 77 -0.70 -6.99 -9.58
C THR A 77 -1.72 -7.36 -10.67
N SER A 78 -2.88 -7.92 -10.28
CA SER A 78 -3.94 -8.27 -11.24
C SER A 78 -4.38 -7.08 -12.07
N LYS A 79 -4.87 -7.34 -13.29
CA LYS A 79 -5.44 -6.29 -14.16
C LYS A 79 -6.53 -5.50 -13.44
N SER A 80 -7.41 -6.18 -12.72
CA SER A 80 -8.49 -5.57 -11.94
C SER A 80 -7.95 -4.59 -10.89
N THR A 81 -6.97 -5.02 -10.08
CA THR A 81 -6.38 -4.17 -9.05
C THR A 81 -5.60 -3.00 -9.65
N SER A 82 -4.83 -3.25 -10.71
CA SER A 82 -4.05 -2.22 -11.40
C SER A 82 -4.92 -1.12 -12.01
N GLU A 83 -6.02 -1.49 -12.67
CA GLU A 83 -6.99 -0.53 -13.20
C GLU A 83 -7.69 0.26 -12.09
N TRP A 84 -8.05 -0.41 -11.00
CA TRP A 84 -8.67 0.23 -9.84
C TRP A 84 -7.73 1.25 -9.17
N LEU A 85 -6.45 0.91 -8.98
CA LEU A 85 -5.44 1.83 -8.44
C LEU A 85 -5.29 3.08 -9.31
N LYS A 86 -5.20 2.91 -10.64
CA LYS A 86 -5.15 4.02 -11.61
C LYS A 86 -6.38 4.91 -11.51
N LYS A 87 -7.58 4.32 -11.46
CA LYS A 87 -8.85 5.05 -11.32
C LYS A 87 -8.91 5.86 -10.01
N ASN A 88 -8.36 5.33 -8.93
CA ASN A 88 -8.31 5.99 -7.62
C ASN A 88 -7.09 6.91 -7.44
N LYS A 89 -6.30 7.14 -8.50
CA LYS A 89 -5.10 8.00 -8.50
C LYS A 89 -4.07 7.60 -7.43
N MET A 90 -3.99 6.30 -7.11
CA MET A 90 -3.00 5.77 -6.19
C MET A 90 -1.74 5.35 -6.96
N LYS A 91 -0.60 5.93 -6.58
CA LYS A 91 0.70 5.56 -7.17
C LYS A 91 1.24 4.33 -6.46
N THR A 92 1.63 3.32 -7.22
CA THR A 92 2.33 2.14 -6.72
C THR A 92 3.83 2.24 -6.97
N LEU A 93 4.62 1.67 -6.06
CA LEU A 93 6.04 1.46 -6.29
C LEU A 93 6.21 0.31 -7.29
N GLU A 94 6.95 0.55 -8.37
CA GLU A 94 7.31 -0.48 -9.34
C GLU A 94 8.48 -1.30 -8.77
N TRP A 95 8.31 -2.63 -8.71
CA TRP A 95 9.37 -3.56 -8.35
C TRP A 95 10.03 -4.07 -9.64
N THR A 96 11.34 -3.83 -9.79
CA THR A 96 12.19 -4.43 -10.83
C THR A 96 12.81 -5.73 -10.35
#